data_AF-A0A7V5TNI8-F1
#
_entry.id   AF-A0A7V5TNI8-F1
#
_cell.length_a   1.000
_cell.length_b   1.000
_cell.length_c   1.000
_cell.angle_alpha   90.00
_cell.angle_beta   90.00
_cell.angle_gamma   90.00
#
_symmetry.space_group_name_H-M   'P 1'
#
loop_
_entity.id
_entity.type
_entity.pdbx_description
1 polymer ?
#
loop_
_entity_poly.entity_id
_entity_poly.type
_entity_poly.pdbx_seq_one_letter_code
_entity_poly.pdbx_strand_id
1 'polypeptide(L)'
;MIGILTDTTASIPQDLIEKLGIETVSYYIHRGLETLRDMVDVKPREFAEWLKGAAQLPTTSNPAPGDYLLGLRRLAGRVKEIVAISITSKGSGGYQSCLAGVSMFKETFPDVRVEVVDTLQVAMSHGWAVVEAARAAMDGVDFEGVVRRAREVAASGMMIQTADTLRYLYLGGRIGKAKHLVASLLNIKPL
;
A
#
# COMPACT_ATOMS: atom_id res chain seq x y z
N MET A 1 -7.46 16.97 -14.45
CA MET A 1 -6.66 16.64 -13.25
C MET A 1 -7.00 15.22 -12.86
N ILE A 2 -5.99 14.35 -12.77
CA ILE A 2 -6.15 12.93 -12.44
C ILE A 2 -5.88 12.75 -10.95
N GLY A 3 -6.77 12.04 -10.27
CA GLY A 3 -6.63 11.70 -8.86
C GLY A 3 -5.76 10.47 -8.65
N ILE A 4 -4.89 10.49 -7.65
CA ILE A 4 -4.08 9.32 -7.27
C ILE A 4 -4.60 8.78 -5.94
N LEU A 5 -4.88 7.48 -5.91
CA LEU A 5 -5.21 6.73 -4.70
C LEU A 5 -4.13 5.68 -4.45
N THR A 6 -3.74 5.49 -3.19
CA THR A 6 -2.90 4.37 -2.78
C THR A 6 -3.27 3.86 -1.39
N ASP A 7 -2.55 2.86 -0.90
CA ASP A 7 -2.67 2.34 0.46
C ASP A 7 -1.41 2.65 1.29
N THR A 8 -1.52 2.58 2.62
CA THR A 8 -0.46 3.02 3.54
C THR A 8 0.83 2.21 3.45
N THR A 9 0.80 1.02 2.81
CA THR A 9 2.01 0.21 2.65
C THR A 9 3.00 0.78 1.64
N ALA A 10 2.56 1.77 0.84
CA ALA A 10 3.42 2.56 -0.05
C ALA A 10 4.56 3.29 0.69
N SER A 11 4.48 3.44 2.01
CA SER A 11 5.52 4.03 2.87
C SER A 11 5.96 5.44 2.47
N ILE A 12 5.07 6.19 1.81
CA ILE A 12 5.33 7.55 1.36
C ILE A 12 5.32 8.49 2.58
N PRO A 13 6.32 9.37 2.74
CA PRO A 13 6.30 10.40 3.77
C PRO A 13 5.05 11.30 3.68
N GLN A 14 4.49 11.66 4.84
CA GLN A 14 3.22 12.39 4.94
C GLN A 14 3.27 13.75 4.21
N ASP A 15 4.40 14.46 4.31
CA ASP A 15 4.64 15.73 3.61
C ASP A 15 4.57 15.58 2.09
N LEU A 16 5.04 14.45 1.55
CA LEU A 16 4.98 14.16 0.13
C LEU A 16 3.57 13.75 -0.32
N ILE A 17 2.83 13.00 0.51
CA ILE A 17 1.41 12.69 0.29
C ILE A 17 0.61 13.99 0.14
N GLU A 18 0.78 14.91 1.09
CA GLU A 18 0.07 16.19 1.12
C GLU A 18 0.45 17.08 -0.06
N LYS A 19 1.75 17.22 -0.34
CA LYS A 19 2.26 18.05 -1.44
C LYS A 19 1.75 17.59 -2.81
N LEU A 20 1.61 16.27 -3.00
CA LEU A 20 1.15 15.69 -4.27
C LEU A 20 -0.36 15.44 -4.31
N GLY A 21 -1.09 15.74 -3.23
CA GLY A 21 -2.54 15.56 -3.15
C GLY A 21 -3.00 14.10 -3.28
N ILE A 22 -2.15 13.15 -2.85
CA ILE A 22 -2.39 11.71 -2.91
C ILE A 22 -3.44 11.31 -1.87
N GLU A 23 -4.45 10.56 -2.29
CA GLU A 23 -5.44 9.95 -1.40
C GLU A 23 -4.91 8.61 -0.88
N THR A 24 -5.04 8.35 0.42
CA THR A 24 -4.54 7.11 1.04
C THR A 24 -5.63 6.31 1.73
N VAL A 25 -5.53 4.98 1.64
CA VAL A 25 -6.38 4.02 2.34
C VAL A 25 -5.54 3.24 3.36
N SER A 26 -5.93 3.29 4.64
CA SER A 26 -5.18 2.64 5.72
C SER A 26 -5.34 1.12 5.71
N TYR A 27 -4.22 0.42 5.79
CA TYR A 27 -4.19 -0.95 6.28
C TYR A 27 -4.55 -1.01 7.77
N TYR A 28 -4.82 -2.21 8.29
CA TYR A 28 -5.13 -2.41 9.70
C TYR A 28 -4.07 -3.24 10.40
N ILE A 29 -3.78 -2.86 11.64
CA ILE A 29 -2.93 -3.57 12.59
C ILE A 29 -3.82 -4.06 13.73
N HIS A 30 -3.76 -5.36 14.02
CA HIS A 30 -4.53 -5.98 15.10
C HIS A 30 -3.64 -6.24 16.31
N ARG A 31 -4.10 -5.75 17.47
CA ARG A 31 -3.45 -5.91 18.77
C ARG A 31 -4.44 -6.56 19.73
N GLY A 32 -4.39 -7.89 19.82
CA GLY A 32 -5.39 -8.64 20.59
C GLY A 32 -6.79 -8.40 20.02
N LEU A 33 -7.63 -7.69 20.78
CA LEU A 33 -8.99 -7.32 20.35
C LEU A 33 -9.08 -5.93 19.70
N GLU A 34 -8.00 -5.16 19.72
CA GLU A 34 -7.97 -3.83 19.12
C GLU A 34 -7.63 -3.90 17.65
N THR A 35 -8.28 -3.05 16.85
CA THR A 35 -7.99 -2.86 15.43
C THR A 35 -7.63 -1.40 15.22
N LEU A 36 -6.43 -1.16 14.72
CA LEU A 36 -5.83 0.16 14.55
C LEU A 36 -5.60 0.41 13.06
N ARG A 37 -5.97 1.59 12.56
CA ARG A 37 -5.63 2.02 11.20
C ARG A 37 -4.18 2.46 11.15
N ASP A 38 -3.43 1.84 10.26
CA ASP A 38 -2.05 2.19 9.95
C ASP A 38 -1.95 3.66 9.53
N MET A 39 -0.91 4.33 10.03
CA MET A 39 -0.63 5.75 9.86
C MET A 39 -1.72 6.72 10.38
N VAL A 40 -2.82 6.24 10.97
CA VAL A 40 -3.90 7.07 11.53
C VAL A 40 -3.98 6.89 13.04
N ASP A 41 -4.26 5.67 13.50
CA ASP A 41 -4.43 5.37 14.92
C ASP A 41 -3.10 4.96 15.58
N VAL A 42 -2.10 4.57 14.77
CA VAL A 42 -0.77 4.19 15.25
C VAL A 42 0.32 4.69 14.30
N LYS A 43 1.38 5.30 14.85
CA LYS A 43 2.55 5.76 14.09
C LYS A 43 3.72 4.78 14.17
N PRO A 44 4.65 4.79 13.18
CA PRO A 44 5.75 3.82 13.13
C PRO A 44 6.61 3.76 14.39
N ARG A 45 6.88 4.92 15.03
CA ARG A 45 7.66 4.97 16.29
C ARG A 45 6.92 4.30 17.44
N GLU A 46 5.63 4.57 17.57
CA GLU A 46 4.78 3.97 18.62
C GLU A 46 4.67 2.46 18.42
N PHE A 47 4.49 2.03 17.17
CA PHE A 47 4.48 0.61 16.78
C PHE A 47 5.81 -0.07 17.13
N ALA A 48 6.94 0.55 16.83
CA ALA A 48 8.27 0.01 17.12
C ALA A 48 8.55 -0.11 18.62
N GLU A 49 8.18 0.91 19.42
CA GLU A 49 8.32 0.84 20.88
C GLU A 49 7.44 -0.25 21.48
N TRP A 50 6.20 -0.38 20.98
CA TRP A 50 5.30 -1.45 21.39
C TRP A 50 5.87 -2.85 21.09
N LEU A 51 6.44 -3.05 19.90
CA LEU A 51 6.97 -4.34 19.45
C LEU A 51 8.08 -4.90 20.34
N LYS A 52 8.85 -4.04 21.01
CA LYS A 52 9.92 -4.45 21.94
C LYS A 52 9.39 -5.23 23.14
N GLY A 53 8.17 -4.92 23.60
CA GLY A 53 7.54 -5.53 24.78
C GLY A 53 6.38 -6.46 24.45
N ALA A 54 6.07 -6.69 23.17
CA ALA A 54 4.89 -7.42 22.75
C ALA A 54 5.01 -8.92 23.06
N ALA A 55 4.17 -9.43 23.98
CA ALA A 55 4.09 -10.86 24.29
C ALA A 55 3.51 -11.69 23.12
N GLN A 56 2.62 -11.07 22.34
CA GLN A 56 2.07 -11.62 21.10
C GLN A 56 2.33 -10.63 19.97
N LEU A 57 2.70 -11.15 18.79
CA LEU A 57 2.95 -10.28 17.65
C LEU A 57 1.64 -9.72 17.09
N PRO A 58 1.65 -8.46 16.61
CA PRO A 58 0.56 -7.94 15.79
C PRO A 58 0.31 -8.82 14.58
N THR A 59 -0.94 -8.87 14.16
CA THR A 59 -1.30 -9.29 12.79
C THR A 59 -1.77 -8.08 12.00
N THR A 60 -1.83 -8.24 10.68
CA THR A 60 -2.29 -7.19 9.77
C THR A 60 -3.40 -7.70 8.89
N SER A 61 -4.33 -6.83 8.50
CA SER A 61 -5.28 -7.08 7.42
C SER A 61 -5.24 -5.95 6.40
N ASN A 62 -5.57 -6.30 5.15
CA ASN A 62 -5.76 -5.31 4.10
C ASN A 62 -7.06 -4.53 4.32
N PRO A 63 -7.20 -3.33 3.72
CA PRO A 63 -8.43 -2.57 3.78
C PRO A 63 -9.59 -3.36 3.18
N ALA A 64 -10.80 -3.10 3.66
CA ALA A 64 -12.01 -3.68 3.07
C ALA A 64 -12.37 -2.94 1.76
N PRO A 65 -13.18 -3.54 0.87
CA PRO A 65 -13.62 -2.86 -0.36
C PRO A 65 -14.32 -1.53 -0.09
N GLY A 66 -15.04 -1.44 1.04
CA GLY A 66 -15.68 -0.21 1.51
C GLY A 66 -14.70 0.92 1.82
N ASP A 67 -13.48 0.62 2.28
CA ASP A 67 -12.47 1.64 2.58
C ASP A 67 -11.95 2.28 1.28
N TYR A 68 -11.71 1.45 0.25
CA TYR A 68 -11.36 1.92 -1.08
C TYR A 68 -12.50 2.72 -1.72
N LEU A 69 -13.76 2.27 -1.59
CA LEU A 69 -14.94 3.01 -2.04
C LEU A 69 -14.98 4.42 -1.43
N LEU A 70 -14.71 4.57 -0.13
CA LEU A 70 -14.69 5.88 0.53
C LEU A 70 -13.56 6.77 -0.02
N GLY A 71 -12.37 6.23 -0.24
CA GLY A 71 -11.26 6.97 -0.88
C GLY A 71 -11.59 7.42 -2.29
N LEU A 72 -12.15 6.53 -3.11
CA LEU A 72 -12.60 6.85 -4.47
C LEU A 72 -13.68 7.93 -4.47
N ARG A 73 -14.63 7.89 -3.55
CA ARG A 73 -15.68 8.92 -3.39
C ARG A 73 -15.09 10.31 -3.05
N ARG A 74 -14.09 10.38 -2.17
CA ARG A 74 -13.39 11.63 -1.86
C ARG A 74 -12.72 12.23 -3.10
N LEU A 75 -12.12 11.39 -3.94
CA LEU A 75 -11.54 11.82 -5.21
C LEU A 75 -12.59 12.23 -6.25
N ALA A 76 -13.69 11.49 -6.36
CA ALA A 76 -14.74 11.73 -7.35
C ALA A 76 -15.43 13.09 -7.21
N GLY A 77 -15.38 13.69 -6.02
CA GLY A 77 -15.86 15.06 -5.80
C GLY A 77 -15.01 16.14 -6.48
N ARG A 78 -13.78 15.80 -6.91
CA ARG A 78 -12.80 16.75 -7.47
C ARG A 78 -12.23 16.34 -8.83
N VAL A 79 -12.28 15.06 -9.20
CA VAL A 79 -11.72 14.55 -10.46
C VAL A 79 -12.68 13.58 -11.17
N LYS A 80 -12.48 13.41 -12.48
CA LYS A 80 -13.21 12.42 -13.30
C LYS A 80 -12.35 11.23 -13.72
N GLU A 81 -11.09 11.21 -13.33
CA GLU A 81 -10.13 10.17 -13.66
C GLU A 81 -9.30 9.86 -12.42
N ILE A 82 -9.18 8.58 -12.07
CA ILE A 82 -8.48 8.10 -10.88
C ILE A 82 -7.54 6.96 -11.25
N VAL A 83 -6.29 7.03 -10.80
CA VAL A 83 -5.36 5.89 -10.83
C VAL A 83 -5.18 5.41 -9.38
N ALA A 84 -5.64 4.20 -9.10
CA ALA A 84 -5.46 3.53 -7.81
C ALA A 84 -4.25 2.60 -7.89
N ILE A 85 -3.22 2.83 -7.09
CA ILE A 85 -1.94 2.11 -7.14
C ILE A 85 -1.78 1.34 -5.84
N SER A 86 -1.79 0.01 -5.90
CA SER A 86 -1.81 -0.85 -4.72
C SER A 86 -0.52 -1.63 -4.51
N ILE A 87 -0.32 -2.10 -3.30
CA ILE A 87 0.68 -3.12 -2.97
C ILE A 87 0.54 -4.37 -3.84
N THR A 88 1.62 -5.14 -3.94
CA THR A 88 1.66 -6.46 -4.60
C THR A 88 0.47 -7.36 -4.26
N SER A 89 -0.21 -7.86 -5.30
CA SER A 89 -1.24 -8.89 -5.15
C SER A 89 -0.71 -10.24 -4.67
N LYS A 90 0.60 -10.48 -4.75
CA LYS A 90 1.22 -11.78 -4.37
C LYS A 90 1.32 -12.02 -2.86
N GLY A 91 1.34 -10.94 -2.07
CA GLY A 91 1.55 -11.00 -0.62
C GLY A 91 0.41 -10.41 0.21
N SER A 92 -0.59 -9.81 -0.45
CA SER A 92 -1.65 -9.03 0.19
C SER A 92 -2.94 -9.06 -0.61
N GLY A 93 -4.09 -9.04 0.08
CA GLY A 93 -5.41 -8.94 -0.54
C GLY A 93 -5.81 -7.54 -0.98
N GLY A 94 -4.97 -6.52 -0.75
CA GLY A 94 -5.28 -5.11 -1.01
C GLY A 94 -5.67 -4.81 -2.45
N TYR A 95 -4.93 -5.35 -3.43
CA TYR A 95 -5.26 -5.19 -4.85
C TYR A 95 -6.67 -5.71 -5.18
N GLN A 96 -7.01 -6.92 -4.73
CA GLN A 96 -8.33 -7.52 -4.96
C GLN A 96 -9.44 -6.74 -4.25
N SER A 97 -9.18 -6.29 -3.02
CA SER A 97 -10.09 -5.43 -2.27
C SER A 97 -10.33 -4.09 -2.96
N CYS A 98 -9.29 -3.49 -3.55
CA CYS A 98 -9.39 -2.28 -4.34
C CYS A 98 -10.24 -2.50 -5.60
N LEU A 99 -10.03 -3.58 -6.35
CA LEU A 99 -10.87 -3.94 -7.50
C LEU A 99 -12.35 -4.07 -7.11
N ALA A 100 -12.64 -4.75 -6.01
CA ALA A 100 -14.01 -4.86 -5.49
C ALA A 100 -14.58 -3.48 -5.11
N GLY A 101 -13.79 -2.63 -4.46
CA GLY A 101 -14.17 -1.25 -4.13
C GLY A 101 -14.46 -0.40 -5.37
N VAL A 102 -13.68 -0.57 -6.44
CA VAL A 102 -13.94 0.07 -7.75
C VAL A 102 -15.24 -0.41 -8.36
N SER A 103 -15.52 -1.72 -8.30
CA SER A 103 -16.80 -2.26 -8.77
C SER A 103 -18.00 -1.61 -8.08
N MET A 104 -17.96 -1.53 -6.74
CA MET A 104 -19.00 -0.86 -5.95
C MET A 104 -19.09 0.64 -6.25
N PHE A 105 -17.94 1.29 -6.45
CA PHE A 105 -17.87 2.71 -6.76
C PHE A 105 -18.54 3.04 -8.10
N LYS A 106 -18.36 2.18 -9.11
CA LYS A 106 -18.93 2.34 -10.45
C LYS A 106 -20.45 2.29 -10.49
N GLU A 107 -21.11 1.66 -9.51
CA GLU A 107 -22.57 1.68 -9.38
C GLU A 107 -23.12 3.10 -9.12
N THR A 108 -22.35 3.93 -8.41
CA THR A 108 -22.75 5.31 -8.08
C THR A 108 -22.08 6.37 -8.97
N PHE A 109 -20.89 6.08 -9.50
CA PHE A 109 -20.08 7.01 -10.30
C PHE A 109 -19.66 6.38 -11.64
N PRO A 110 -20.61 6.04 -12.52
CA PRO A 110 -20.31 5.33 -13.78
C PRO A 110 -19.34 6.12 -14.67
N ASP A 111 -19.46 7.45 -14.69
CA ASP A 111 -18.69 8.35 -15.56
C ASP A 111 -17.26 8.65 -15.07
N VAL A 112 -16.90 8.28 -13.83
CA VAL A 112 -15.55 8.52 -13.30
C VAL A 112 -14.65 7.37 -13.74
N ARG A 113 -13.67 7.64 -14.60
CA ARG A 113 -12.71 6.65 -15.06
C ARG A 113 -11.79 6.22 -13.91
N VAL A 114 -11.60 4.91 -13.72
CA VAL A 114 -10.70 4.37 -12.68
C VAL A 114 -9.88 3.24 -13.26
N GLU A 115 -8.57 3.26 -13.03
CA GLU A 115 -7.67 2.15 -13.32
C GLU A 115 -6.97 1.72 -12.03
N VAL A 116 -6.88 0.41 -11.79
CA VAL A 116 -6.14 -0.16 -10.65
C VAL A 116 -4.82 -0.75 -11.15
N VAL A 117 -3.71 -0.30 -10.56
CA VAL A 117 -2.36 -0.76 -10.86
C VAL A 117 -1.86 -1.63 -9.71
N ASP A 118 -1.67 -2.92 -9.97
CA ASP A 118 -0.88 -3.80 -9.11
C ASP A 118 0.60 -3.49 -9.30
N THR A 119 1.26 -2.98 -8.27
CA THR A 119 2.68 -2.65 -8.37
C THR A 119 3.57 -3.87 -8.41
N LEU A 120 3.13 -5.02 -7.87
CA LEU A 120 3.99 -6.15 -7.54
C LEU A 120 5.18 -5.81 -6.61
N GLN A 121 5.17 -4.61 -6.02
CA GLN A 121 6.19 -4.10 -5.11
C GLN A 121 5.60 -3.93 -3.69
N VAL A 122 6.47 -3.57 -2.75
CA VAL A 122 6.11 -3.23 -1.36
C VAL A 122 6.94 -2.03 -0.90
N ALA A 123 6.57 -1.45 0.25
CA ALA A 123 7.28 -0.34 0.87
C ALA A 123 7.49 0.83 -0.11
N MET A 124 8.60 1.57 0.03
CA MET A 124 8.87 2.72 -0.83
C MET A 124 9.09 2.35 -2.31
N SER A 125 9.36 1.08 -2.65
CA SER A 125 9.39 0.66 -4.06
C SER A 125 7.99 0.71 -4.69
N HIS A 126 6.94 0.43 -3.92
CA HIS A 126 5.56 0.76 -4.30
C HIS A 126 5.36 2.28 -4.24
N GLY A 127 5.79 2.94 -3.17
CA GLY A 127 5.69 4.40 -3.02
C GLY A 127 6.20 5.21 -4.21
N TRP A 128 7.33 4.82 -4.82
CA TRP A 128 7.88 5.50 -6.00
C TRP A 128 6.94 5.45 -7.20
N ALA A 129 6.25 4.32 -7.43
CA ALA A 129 5.26 4.24 -8.50
C ALA A 129 4.09 5.23 -8.29
N VAL A 130 3.69 5.42 -7.03
CA VAL A 130 2.64 6.40 -6.65
C VAL A 130 3.13 7.83 -6.84
N VAL A 131 4.32 8.15 -6.34
CA VAL A 131 4.91 9.49 -6.40
C VAL A 131 5.09 9.94 -7.84
N GLU A 132 5.63 9.08 -8.70
CA GLU A 132 5.85 9.41 -10.10
C GLU A 132 4.55 9.50 -10.91
N ALA A 133 3.53 8.70 -10.57
CA ALA A 133 2.20 8.85 -11.15
C ALA A 133 1.55 10.19 -10.74
N ALA A 134 1.68 10.58 -9.47
CA ALA A 134 1.15 11.85 -8.99
C ALA A 134 1.87 13.05 -9.61
N ARG A 135 3.19 12.99 -9.77
CA ARG A 135 3.96 14.01 -10.51
C ARG A 135 3.50 14.11 -11.97
N ALA A 136 3.39 12.98 -12.68
CA ALA A 136 2.90 12.97 -14.05
C ALA A 136 1.48 13.57 -14.17
N ALA A 137 0.58 13.25 -13.23
CA ALA A 137 -0.76 13.81 -13.18
C ALA A 137 -0.76 15.33 -12.95
N MET A 138 0.14 15.84 -12.11
CA MET A 138 0.31 17.28 -11.87
C MET A 138 0.90 18.01 -13.08
N ASP A 139 1.80 17.35 -13.82
CA ASP A 139 2.42 17.87 -15.04
C ASP A 139 1.49 17.85 -16.26
N GLY A 140 0.23 17.41 -16.09
CA GLY A 140 -0.79 17.41 -17.14
C GLY A 140 -0.66 16.25 -18.13
N VAL A 141 0.08 15.19 -17.78
CA VAL A 141 0.10 13.94 -18.56
C VAL A 141 -1.31 13.35 -18.62
N ASP A 142 -1.66 12.76 -19.75
CA ASP A 142 -2.95 12.11 -19.94
C ASP A 142 -3.10 10.84 -19.09
N PHE A 143 -4.33 10.33 -18.98
CA PHE A 143 -4.64 9.18 -18.14
C PHE A 143 -3.79 7.95 -18.47
N GLU A 144 -3.66 7.62 -19.76
CA GLU A 144 -2.84 6.48 -20.19
C GLU A 144 -1.38 6.68 -19.84
N GLY A 145 -0.85 7.90 -19.96
CA GLY A 145 0.51 8.23 -19.58
C GLY A 145 0.75 8.11 -18.09
N VAL A 146 -0.20 8.51 -17.24
CA VAL A 146 -0.10 8.34 -15.79
C VAL A 146 -0.12 6.86 -15.39
N VAL A 147 -1.04 6.08 -15.96
CA VAL A 147 -1.09 4.62 -15.73
C VAL A 147 0.20 3.95 -16.19
N ARG A 148 0.69 4.29 -17.38
CA ARG A 148 1.95 3.77 -17.93
C ARG A 148 3.13 4.13 -17.05
N ARG A 149 3.23 5.38 -16.58
CA ARG A 149 4.29 5.82 -15.67
C ARG A 149 4.28 5.01 -14.37
N ALA A 150 3.11 4.79 -13.77
CA ALA A 150 2.99 3.98 -12.57
C ALA A 150 3.53 2.55 -12.80
N ARG A 151 3.15 1.92 -13.92
CA ARG A 151 3.59 0.57 -14.29
C ARG A 151 5.09 0.50 -14.58
N GLU A 152 5.65 1.46 -15.33
CA GLU A 152 7.08 1.52 -15.66
C GLU A 152 7.93 1.64 -14.39
N VAL A 153 7.57 2.54 -13.48
CA VAL A 153 8.30 2.73 -12.23
C VAL A 153 8.20 1.49 -11.35
N ALA A 154 7.00 0.91 -11.21
CA ALA A 154 6.80 -0.33 -10.48
C ALA A 154 7.62 -1.50 -11.05
N ALA A 155 7.70 -1.64 -12.37
CA ALA A 155 8.45 -2.69 -13.05
C ALA A 155 9.98 -2.50 -12.94
N SER A 156 10.45 -1.25 -12.91
CA SER A 156 11.87 -0.92 -12.69
C SER A 156 12.31 -1.01 -11.23
N GLY A 157 11.35 -1.10 -10.29
CA GLY A 157 11.59 -1.12 -8.86
C GLY A 157 12.36 -2.37 -8.41
N MET A 158 13.47 -2.14 -7.71
CA MET A 158 14.19 -3.19 -7.00
C MET A 158 14.31 -2.80 -5.53
N MET A 159 13.77 -3.66 -4.65
CA MET A 159 13.91 -3.50 -3.21
C MET A 159 14.94 -4.50 -2.68
N ILE A 160 16.03 -3.96 -2.12
CA ILE A 160 16.96 -4.72 -1.31
C ILE A 160 16.64 -4.42 0.15
N GLN A 161 16.40 -5.45 0.95
CA GLN A 161 16.01 -5.30 2.35
C GLN A 161 16.82 -6.26 3.23
N THR A 162 17.12 -5.84 4.45
CA THR A 162 17.66 -6.71 5.48
C THR A 162 16.88 -6.51 6.76
N ALA A 163 16.94 -7.50 7.65
CA ALA A 163 16.31 -7.44 8.96
C ALA A 163 17.23 -8.08 10.00
N ASP A 164 17.18 -7.59 11.24
CA ASP A 164 17.91 -8.20 12.35
C ASP A 164 17.47 -9.63 12.63
N THR A 165 16.21 -9.97 12.27
CA THR A 165 15.69 -11.32 12.37
C THR A 165 14.62 -11.58 11.31
N LEU A 166 14.58 -12.82 10.82
CA LEU A 166 13.54 -13.35 9.94
C LEU A 166 12.28 -13.82 10.69
N ARG A 167 12.30 -13.81 12.04
CA ARG A 167 11.20 -14.27 12.89
C ARG A 167 9.85 -13.65 12.51
N TYR A 168 9.82 -12.35 12.24
CA TYR A 168 8.58 -11.62 11.92
C TYR A 168 8.01 -12.01 10.56
N LEU A 169 8.86 -12.19 9.54
CA LEU A 169 8.43 -12.66 8.22
C LEU A 169 7.90 -14.10 8.28
N TYR A 170 8.53 -14.96 9.09
CA TYR A 170 8.09 -16.34 9.30
C TYR A 170 6.72 -16.41 9.96
N LEU A 171 6.57 -15.74 11.11
CA LEU A 171 5.32 -15.74 11.88
C LEU A 171 4.19 -15.02 11.13
N GLY A 172 4.53 -13.98 10.36
CA GLY A 172 3.60 -13.34 9.45
C GLY A 172 3.25 -14.18 8.23
N GLY A 173 3.94 -15.29 7.94
CA GLY A 173 3.67 -16.14 6.77
C GLY A 173 4.13 -15.57 5.43
N ARG A 174 4.90 -14.46 5.44
CA ARG A 174 5.39 -13.76 4.24
C ARG A 174 6.90 -14.00 3.98
N ILE A 175 7.51 -14.98 4.64
CA ILE A 175 8.92 -15.35 4.47
C ILE A 175 9.26 -16.00 3.11
N GLY A 176 8.25 -16.48 2.38
CA GLY A 176 8.43 -17.11 1.08
C GLY A 176 9.41 -18.29 1.10
N LYS A 177 10.35 -18.31 0.15
CA LYS A 177 11.33 -19.40 -0.05
C LYS A 177 12.34 -19.54 1.10
N ALA A 178 12.51 -18.50 1.92
CA ALA A 178 13.40 -18.54 3.09
C ALA A 178 12.81 -19.34 4.28
N LYS A 179 11.63 -19.97 4.13
CA LYS A 179 11.02 -20.84 5.15
C LYS A 179 11.90 -22.03 5.56
N HIS A 180 12.79 -22.51 4.68
CA HIS A 180 13.72 -23.61 5.02
C HIS A 180 14.88 -23.17 5.92
N LEU A 181 15.14 -21.86 6.01
CA LEU A 181 16.19 -21.29 6.86
C LEU A 181 15.77 -21.19 8.33
N VAL A 182 14.63 -21.79 8.72
CA VAL A 182 14.08 -21.77 10.09
C VAL A 182 15.11 -22.22 11.14
N ALA A 183 15.93 -23.22 10.82
CA ALA A 183 16.98 -23.72 11.71
C ALA A 183 18.16 -22.73 11.91
N SER A 184 18.32 -21.74 11.02
CA SER A 184 19.39 -20.72 11.03
C SER A 184 18.92 -19.32 11.44
N LEU A 185 17.62 -19.15 11.76
CA LEU A 185 16.95 -17.85 12.01
C LEU A 185 17.59 -16.98 13.09
N LEU A 186 18.43 -17.57 13.94
CA LEU A 186 18.94 -16.89 15.13
C LEU A 186 20.19 -16.03 14.87
N ASN A 187 20.98 -16.29 13.81
CA ASN A 187 22.29 -15.64 13.64
C ASN A 187 22.62 -15.14 12.22
N ILE A 188 21.72 -15.27 11.24
CA ILE A 188 21.96 -14.78 9.87
C ILE A 188 21.04 -13.58 9.59
N LYS A 189 21.64 -12.46 9.19
CA LYS A 189 20.92 -11.30 8.63
C LYS A 189 20.85 -11.48 7.11
N PRO A 190 19.69 -11.89 6.56
CA PRO A 190 19.56 -12.08 5.12
C PRO A 190 19.55 -10.73 4.40
N LEU A 191 19.92 -10.76 3.12
CA LEU A 191 19.77 -9.67 2.17
C LEU A 191 18.84 -10.12 1.03
#